data_AF-A0A8J3R8W2-F1
#
_entry.id   AF-A0A8J3R8W2-F1
#
_cell.length_a   1.000
_cell.length_b   1.000
_cell.length_c   1.000
_cell.angle_alpha   90.00
_cell.angle_beta   90.00
_cell.angle_gamma   90.00
#
_symmetry.space_group_name_H-M   'P 1'
#
loop_
_entity.id
_entity.type
_entity.pdbx_description
1 polymer ?
#
loop_
_entity_poly.entity_id
_entity_poly.type
_entity_poly.pdbx_seq_one_letter_code
_entity_poly.pdbx_strand_id
1 'polypeptide(L)'
;MARYAKQFSREPYFVTFLAIIERNRGDVASLRKAVEYSRRATVDMPNVAGVVHQLAAFMAEYLERRSTPPTKNEIAEAEQCADKAIISSNGQVAHYHETKARILALRRDFDSARVSLTRAIELEPRDGRDHHRRLTQYHTTRIRIDLLEQQARWDEMQESGRRELAEFKNQQLQLMGLLAAVVALIAAGGSIASQSKPADGVALIQVMAGSVVIVFSAFSLMTARSLWRVLVSFLAGVALIVIPHLIGR
;
A
#
# COMPACT_ATOMS: atom_id res chain seq x y z
N MET A 1 -43.51 1.46 -12.88
CA MET A 1 -43.15 2.45 -11.84
C MET A 1 -43.63 3.88 -12.16
N ALA A 2 -43.65 4.34 -13.42
CA ALA A 2 -44.11 5.69 -13.77
C ALA A 2 -45.56 6.02 -13.32
N ARG A 3 -46.42 5.00 -13.17
CA ARG A 3 -47.86 5.15 -12.85
C ARG A 3 -48.14 5.63 -11.42
N TYR A 4 -47.29 5.29 -10.44
CA TYR A 4 -47.48 5.65 -9.02
C TYR A 4 -46.44 6.63 -8.48
N ALA A 5 -45.37 6.88 -9.23
CA ALA A 5 -44.34 7.85 -8.86
C ALA A 5 -44.91 9.26 -8.65
N LYS A 6 -45.92 9.67 -9.43
CA LYS A 6 -46.59 10.97 -9.27
C LYS A 6 -47.47 11.05 -8.02
N GLN A 7 -47.98 9.93 -7.54
CA GLN A 7 -48.89 9.86 -6.39
C GLN A 7 -48.13 9.89 -5.07
N PHE A 8 -46.99 9.18 -5.00
CA PHE A 8 -46.21 9.04 -3.76
C PHE A 8 -44.96 9.92 -3.72
N SER A 9 -44.71 10.77 -4.73
CA SER A 9 -43.52 11.65 -4.77
C SER A 9 -43.41 12.63 -3.60
N ARG A 10 -44.52 12.89 -2.90
CA ARG A 10 -44.57 13.76 -1.73
C ARG A 10 -44.33 13.04 -0.41
N GLU A 11 -44.28 11.71 -0.41
CA GLU A 11 -44.06 10.92 0.81
C GLU A 11 -42.57 10.92 1.19
N PRO A 12 -42.20 11.16 2.47
CA PRO A 12 -40.81 11.24 2.91
C PRO A 12 -39.98 9.99 2.59
N TYR A 13 -40.59 8.80 2.67
CA TYR A 13 -39.91 7.53 2.39
C TYR A 13 -39.81 7.20 0.90
N PHE A 14 -40.44 7.98 0.01
CA PHE A 14 -40.45 7.68 -1.42
C PHE A 14 -39.03 7.59 -2.00
N VAL A 15 -38.15 8.51 -1.60
CA VAL A 15 -36.75 8.54 -2.05
C VAL A 15 -35.97 7.34 -1.53
N THR A 16 -36.24 6.91 -0.29
CA THR A 16 -35.68 5.69 0.31
C THR A 16 -36.05 4.44 -0.51
N PHE A 17 -37.29 4.34 -0.99
CA PHE A 17 -37.72 3.25 -1.87
C PHE A 17 -37.06 3.29 -3.24
N LEU A 18 -36.89 4.48 -3.85
CA LEU A 18 -36.15 4.63 -5.11
C LEU A 18 -34.72 4.10 -4.97
N ALA A 19 -34.07 4.41 -3.85
CA ALA A 19 -32.73 3.90 -3.58
C ALA A 19 -32.68 2.37 -3.52
N ILE A 20 -33.66 1.73 -2.87
CA ILE A 20 -33.76 0.26 -2.80
C ILE A 20 -33.96 -0.35 -4.19
N ILE A 21 -34.82 0.27 -5.03
CA ILE A 21 -35.07 -0.19 -6.39
C ILE A 21 -33.78 -0.16 -7.21
N GLU A 22 -33.03 0.95 -7.17
CA GLU A 22 -31.76 1.06 -7.89
C GLU A 22 -30.72 0.07 -7.35
N ARG A 23 -30.62 -0.10 -6.02
CA ARG A 23 -29.74 -1.11 -5.43
C ARG A 23 -30.03 -2.52 -5.95
N ASN A 24 -31.31 -2.89 -6.04
CA ASN A 24 -31.72 -4.23 -6.46
C ASN A 24 -31.41 -4.54 -7.93
N ARG A 25 -31.06 -3.55 -8.76
CA ARG A 25 -30.55 -3.78 -10.12
C ARG A 25 -29.14 -4.38 -10.11
N GLY A 26 -28.37 -4.14 -9.06
CA GLY A 26 -27.12 -4.84 -8.77
C GLY A 26 -25.86 -4.34 -9.49
N ASP A 27 -25.99 -3.57 -10.57
CA ASP A 27 -24.84 -2.98 -11.27
C ASP A 27 -24.27 -1.75 -10.54
N VAL A 28 -22.99 -1.45 -10.78
CA VAL A 28 -22.26 -0.36 -10.07
C VAL A 28 -22.85 1.02 -10.35
N ALA A 29 -23.40 1.27 -11.54
CA ALA A 29 -24.00 2.55 -11.87
C ALA A 29 -25.33 2.75 -11.13
N SER A 30 -26.13 1.70 -11.00
CA SER A 30 -27.36 1.72 -10.20
C SER A 30 -27.05 1.82 -8.70
N LEU A 31 -25.99 1.18 -8.21
CA LEU A 31 -25.54 1.37 -6.82
C LEU A 31 -25.13 2.82 -6.52
N ARG A 32 -24.45 3.50 -7.46
CA ARG A 32 -24.16 4.94 -7.34
C ARG A 32 -25.44 5.76 -7.19
N LYS A 33 -26.44 5.50 -8.03
CA LYS A 33 -27.76 6.17 -7.92
C LYS A 33 -28.45 5.85 -6.59
N ALA A 34 -28.33 4.61 -6.10
CA ALA A 34 -28.87 4.22 -4.80
C ALA A 34 -28.24 5.02 -3.66
N VAL A 35 -26.92 5.27 -3.72
CA VAL A 35 -26.23 6.16 -2.78
C VAL A 35 -26.73 7.59 -2.90
N GLU A 36 -26.88 8.13 -4.12
CA GLU A 36 -27.40 9.49 -4.34
C GLU A 36 -28.82 9.68 -3.79
N TYR A 37 -29.72 8.73 -4.05
CA TYR A 37 -31.07 8.75 -3.48
C TYR A 37 -31.05 8.61 -1.96
N SER A 38 -30.24 7.71 -1.41
CA SER A 38 -30.14 7.56 0.05
C SER A 38 -29.58 8.83 0.70
N ARG A 39 -28.61 9.50 0.07
CA ARG A 39 -28.06 10.77 0.56
C ARG A 39 -29.14 11.84 0.62
N ARG A 40 -29.97 11.96 -0.42
CA ARG A 40 -31.14 12.86 -0.41
C ARG A 40 -32.12 12.51 0.71
N ALA A 41 -32.42 11.23 0.90
CA ALA A 41 -33.32 10.79 1.97
C ALA A 41 -32.78 11.17 3.37
N THR A 42 -31.46 11.16 3.58
CA THR A 42 -30.87 11.62 4.86
C THR A 42 -30.96 13.12 5.09
N VAL A 43 -31.09 13.93 4.04
CA VAL A 43 -31.35 15.38 4.16
C VAL A 43 -32.78 15.60 4.64
N ASP A 44 -33.73 14.86 4.08
CA ASP A 44 -35.15 14.98 4.43
C ASP A 44 -35.47 14.33 5.80
N MET A 45 -34.74 13.28 6.17
CA MET A 45 -34.98 12.48 7.38
C MET A 45 -33.69 12.24 8.20
N PRO A 46 -33.00 13.28 8.68
CA PRO A 46 -31.67 13.15 9.28
C PRO A 46 -31.65 12.39 10.61
N ASN A 47 -32.79 12.29 11.30
CA ASN A 47 -32.90 11.71 12.63
C ASN A 47 -33.47 10.28 12.63
N VAL A 48 -33.80 9.74 11.45
CA VAL A 48 -34.31 8.37 11.33
C VAL A 48 -33.12 7.42 11.15
N ALA A 49 -32.79 6.67 12.21
CA ALA A 49 -31.64 5.78 12.24
C ALA A 49 -31.56 4.83 11.04
N GLY A 50 -32.71 4.26 10.62
CA GLY A 50 -32.78 3.37 9.46
C GLY A 50 -32.45 4.05 8.12
N VAL A 51 -32.84 5.32 7.95
CA VAL A 51 -32.55 6.07 6.71
C VAL A 51 -31.07 6.45 6.64
N VAL A 52 -30.50 6.87 7.76
CA VAL A 52 -29.06 7.18 7.86
C VAL A 52 -28.22 5.91 7.69
N HIS A 53 -28.62 4.80 8.30
CA HIS A 53 -27.96 3.50 8.12
C HIS A 53 -28.01 3.04 6.66
N GLN A 54 -29.16 3.22 5.98
CA GLN A 54 -29.28 2.83 4.57
C GLN A 54 -28.22 3.50 3.70
N LEU A 55 -27.96 4.79 3.92
CA LEU A 55 -26.87 5.49 3.22
C LEU A 55 -25.52 4.81 3.49
N ALA A 56 -25.17 4.57 4.75
CA ALA A 56 -23.92 3.90 5.13
C ALA A 56 -23.78 2.51 4.47
N ALA A 57 -24.86 1.71 4.49
CA ALA A 57 -24.88 0.38 3.92
C ALA A 57 -24.71 0.38 2.40
N PHE A 58 -25.37 1.32 1.71
CA PHE A 58 -25.28 1.43 0.25
C PHE A 58 -23.93 2.01 -0.18
N MET A 59 -23.37 2.93 0.60
CA MET A 59 -22.00 3.40 0.39
C MET A 59 -21.00 2.25 0.54
N ALA A 60 -21.08 1.46 1.61
CA ALA A 60 -20.22 0.30 1.79
C ALA A 60 -20.31 -0.67 0.60
N GLU A 61 -21.53 -1.01 0.15
CA GLU A 61 -21.74 -1.89 -1.00
C GLU A 61 -21.19 -1.29 -2.32
N TYR A 62 -21.39 0.00 -2.55
CA TYR A 62 -20.87 0.69 -3.73
C TYR A 62 -19.33 0.74 -3.73
N LEU A 63 -18.72 1.08 -2.59
CA LEU A 63 -17.27 1.18 -2.43
C LEU A 63 -16.58 -0.19 -2.56
N GLU A 64 -17.23 -1.27 -2.10
CA GLU A 64 -16.72 -2.63 -2.25
C GLU A 64 -16.76 -3.15 -3.69
N ARG A 65 -17.72 -2.72 -4.51
CA ARG A 65 -17.94 -3.26 -5.87
C ARG A 65 -17.31 -2.45 -6.99
N ARG A 66 -16.99 -1.19 -6.75
CA ARG A 66 -16.36 -0.35 -7.77
C ARG A 66 -14.88 -0.73 -7.94
N SER A 67 -14.34 -0.48 -9.12
CA SER A 67 -12.92 -0.78 -9.42
C SER A 67 -11.94 0.21 -8.81
N THR A 68 -12.40 1.41 -8.42
CA THR A 68 -11.54 2.47 -7.88
C THR A 68 -11.45 2.38 -6.35
N PRO A 69 -10.24 2.52 -5.77
CA PRO A 69 -10.10 2.55 -4.31
C PRO A 69 -10.98 3.64 -3.66
N PRO A 70 -11.52 3.41 -2.45
CA PRO A 70 -12.27 4.40 -1.69
C PRO A 70 -11.37 5.59 -1.30
N THR A 71 -11.88 6.81 -1.45
CA THR A 71 -11.17 8.01 -0.93
C THR A 71 -11.40 8.13 0.58
N LYS A 72 -10.48 8.80 1.28
CA LYS A 72 -10.61 9.04 2.74
C LYS A 72 -11.93 9.74 3.10
N ASN A 73 -12.38 10.68 2.27
CA ASN A 73 -13.63 11.41 2.50
C ASN A 73 -14.87 10.52 2.35
N GLU A 74 -14.89 9.62 1.37
CA GLU A 74 -16.01 8.68 1.19
C GLU A 74 -16.11 7.68 2.33
N ILE A 75 -14.96 7.20 2.84
CA ILE A 75 -14.93 6.32 4.01
C ILE A 75 -15.43 7.08 5.25
N ALA A 76 -14.96 8.30 5.46
CA ALA A 76 -15.36 9.13 6.61
C ALA A 76 -16.86 9.46 6.59
N GLU A 77 -17.43 9.77 5.42
CA GLU A 77 -18.89 10.00 5.27
C GLU A 77 -19.68 8.72 5.61
N ALA A 78 -19.27 7.56 5.08
CA ALA A 78 -19.94 6.29 5.38
C ALA A 78 -19.85 5.94 6.86
N GLU A 79 -18.68 6.12 7.48
CA GLU A 79 -18.44 5.86 8.90
C GLU A 79 -19.30 6.76 9.78
N GLN A 80 -19.35 8.07 9.48
CA GLN A 80 -20.19 9.02 10.20
C GLN A 80 -21.68 8.62 10.14
N CYS A 81 -22.15 8.15 8.98
CA CYS A 81 -23.52 7.67 8.85
C CYS A 81 -23.78 6.40 9.67
N ALA A 82 -22.86 5.43 9.64
CA ALA A 82 -22.96 4.22 10.45
C ALA A 82 -22.98 4.54 11.95
N ASP A 83 -22.07 5.40 12.41
CA ASP A 83 -22.00 5.82 13.81
C ASP A 83 -23.25 6.56 14.24
N LYS A 84 -23.74 7.50 13.42
CA LYS A 84 -24.99 8.21 13.71
C LYS A 84 -26.17 7.24 13.83
N ALA A 85 -26.28 6.24 12.97
CA ALA A 85 -27.34 5.24 13.06
C ALA A 85 -27.22 4.36 14.31
N ILE A 86 -26.01 3.96 14.69
CA ILE A 86 -25.74 3.22 15.93
C ILE A 86 -26.14 4.06 17.15
N ILE A 87 -25.72 5.32 17.22
CA ILE A 87 -26.04 6.23 18.33
C ILE A 87 -27.55 6.44 18.43
N SER A 88 -28.21 6.77 17.31
CA SER A 88 -29.67 7.01 17.28
C SER A 88 -30.52 5.78 17.61
N SER A 89 -29.94 4.58 17.56
CA SER A 89 -30.61 3.32 17.93
C SER A 89 -30.14 2.77 19.28
N ASN A 90 -29.45 3.58 20.10
CA ASN A 90 -28.84 3.18 21.37
C ASN A 90 -27.95 1.93 21.27
N GLY A 91 -27.35 1.73 20.08
CA GLY A 91 -26.44 0.63 19.78
C GLY A 91 -27.08 -0.77 19.76
N GLN A 92 -28.41 -0.89 19.75
CA GLN A 92 -29.11 -2.18 19.88
C GLN A 92 -29.32 -2.92 18.56
N VAL A 93 -29.07 -2.28 17.43
CA VAL A 93 -29.37 -2.84 16.11
C VAL A 93 -28.15 -3.56 15.53
N ALA A 94 -28.16 -4.89 15.59
CA ALA A 94 -27.06 -5.77 15.17
C ALA A 94 -26.46 -5.42 13.79
N HIS A 95 -27.29 -5.35 12.75
CA HIS A 95 -26.82 -5.11 11.37
C HIS A 95 -26.21 -3.72 11.14
N TYR A 96 -26.38 -2.76 12.04
CA TYR A 96 -25.68 -1.47 11.94
C TYR A 96 -24.19 -1.63 12.26
N HIS A 97 -23.88 -2.49 13.24
CA HIS A 97 -22.49 -2.83 13.59
C HIS A 97 -21.80 -3.65 12.49
N GLU A 98 -22.54 -4.48 11.76
CA GLU A 98 -21.99 -5.17 10.57
C GLU A 98 -21.62 -4.18 9.46
N THR A 99 -22.48 -3.19 9.22
CA THR A 99 -22.17 -2.13 8.23
C THR A 99 -20.95 -1.32 8.66
N LYS A 100 -20.84 -0.97 9.94
CA LYS A 100 -19.63 -0.34 10.50
C LYS A 100 -18.39 -1.20 10.30
N ALA A 101 -18.48 -2.51 10.56
CA ALA A 101 -17.38 -3.43 10.33
C ALA A 101 -16.89 -3.42 8.87
N ARG A 102 -17.81 -3.43 7.91
CA ARG A 102 -17.48 -3.34 6.47
C ARG A 102 -16.76 -2.04 6.12
N ILE A 103 -17.21 -0.91 6.68
CA ILE A 103 -16.59 0.40 6.44
C ILE A 103 -15.18 0.48 7.06
N LEU A 104 -15.00 -0.03 8.27
CA LEU A 104 -13.69 -0.09 8.92
C LEU A 104 -12.71 -0.98 8.15
N ALA A 105 -13.20 -2.08 7.57
CA ALA A 105 -12.40 -2.93 6.69
C ALA A 105 -11.94 -2.21 5.42
N LEU A 106 -12.81 -1.39 4.80
CA LEU A 106 -12.43 -0.52 3.67
C LEU A 106 -11.38 0.53 4.06
N ARG A 107 -11.35 0.94 5.34
CA ARG A 107 -10.33 1.81 5.93
C ARG A 107 -9.01 1.09 6.25
N ARG A 108 -8.94 -0.23 6.03
CA ARG A 108 -7.85 -1.12 6.47
C ARG A 108 -7.65 -1.17 7.99
N ASP A 109 -8.68 -0.82 8.76
CA ASP A 109 -8.70 -0.94 10.22
C ASP A 109 -9.38 -2.26 10.61
N PHE A 110 -8.65 -3.36 10.38
CA PHE A 110 -9.19 -4.71 10.47
C PHE A 110 -9.54 -5.13 11.90
N ASP A 111 -8.82 -4.63 12.90
CA ASP A 111 -9.09 -4.94 14.31
C ASP A 111 -10.40 -4.31 14.77
N SER A 112 -10.60 -3.02 14.49
CA SER A 112 -11.87 -2.34 14.81
C SER A 112 -13.03 -2.93 14.00
N ALA A 113 -12.78 -3.36 12.77
CA ALA A 113 -13.78 -4.06 11.95
C ALA A 113 -14.24 -5.36 12.62
N ARG A 114 -13.30 -6.18 13.11
CA ARG A 114 -13.61 -7.43 13.83
C ARG A 114 -14.39 -7.17 15.11
N VAL A 115 -14.01 -6.16 15.89
CA VAL A 115 -14.74 -5.77 17.11
C VAL A 115 -16.19 -5.41 16.78
N SER A 116 -16.40 -4.58 15.76
CA SER A 116 -17.75 -4.19 15.33
C SER A 116 -18.56 -5.38 14.81
N LEU A 117 -17.95 -6.30 14.06
CA LEU A 117 -18.62 -7.51 13.58
C LEU A 117 -19.00 -8.45 14.72
N THR A 118 -18.13 -8.62 15.72
CA THR A 118 -18.44 -9.38 16.94
C THR A 118 -19.66 -8.79 17.63
N ARG A 119 -19.73 -7.45 17.73
CA ARG A 119 -20.89 -6.79 18.32
C ARG A 119 -22.19 -7.04 17.54
N ALA A 120 -22.12 -7.11 16.20
CA ALA A 120 -23.27 -7.48 15.38
C ALA A 120 -23.76 -8.90 15.70
N ILE A 121 -22.84 -9.85 15.86
CA ILE A 121 -23.17 -11.25 16.18
C ILE A 121 -23.79 -11.37 17.58
N GLU A 122 -23.24 -10.65 18.57
CA GLU A 122 -23.75 -10.66 19.96
C GLU A 122 -25.19 -10.14 20.07
N LEU A 123 -25.52 -9.11 19.28
CA LEU A 123 -26.83 -8.45 19.31
C LEU A 123 -27.89 -9.18 18.48
N GLU A 124 -27.51 -10.18 17.68
CA GLU A 124 -28.44 -10.82 16.75
C GLU A 124 -29.40 -11.77 17.48
N PRO A 125 -30.73 -11.55 17.38
CA PRO A 125 -31.71 -12.42 18.03
C PRO A 125 -31.61 -13.87 17.52
N ARG A 126 -31.51 -14.82 18.45
CA ARG A 126 -31.40 -16.27 18.13
C ARG A 126 -32.69 -16.86 17.58
N ASP A 127 -33.84 -16.34 18.03
CA ASP A 127 -35.16 -16.86 17.68
C ASP A 127 -35.79 -16.14 16.48
N GLY A 128 -35.03 -15.25 15.83
CA GLY A 128 -35.51 -14.53 14.65
C GLY A 128 -35.70 -15.45 13.46
N ARG A 129 -36.79 -15.28 12.71
CA ARG A 129 -37.04 -16.01 11.44
C ARG A 129 -35.87 -15.91 10.45
N ASP A 130 -35.13 -14.80 10.51
CA ASP A 130 -33.99 -14.49 9.64
C ASP A 130 -32.62 -14.82 10.25
N HIS A 131 -32.57 -15.41 11.45
CA HIS A 131 -31.34 -15.60 12.23
C HIS A 131 -30.23 -16.28 11.41
N HIS A 132 -30.53 -17.43 10.81
CA HIS A 132 -29.57 -18.18 10.00
C HIS A 132 -29.07 -17.37 8.79
N ARG A 133 -29.95 -16.62 8.12
CA ARG A 133 -29.57 -15.78 6.98
C ARG A 133 -28.59 -14.68 7.41
N ARG A 134 -28.81 -14.08 8.58
CA ARG A 134 -27.95 -13.02 9.13
C ARG A 134 -26.61 -13.55 9.62
N LEU A 135 -26.58 -14.69 10.28
CA LEU A 135 -25.33 -15.36 10.64
C LEU A 135 -24.47 -15.66 9.40
N THR A 136 -25.07 -16.20 8.33
CA THR A 136 -24.36 -16.42 7.06
C THR A 136 -23.79 -15.13 6.49
N GLN A 137 -24.54 -14.02 6.60
CA GLN A 137 -24.05 -12.71 6.18
C GLN A 137 -22.86 -12.25 7.05
N TYR A 138 -22.90 -12.44 8.37
CA TYR A 138 -21.80 -12.09 9.26
C TYR A 138 -20.55 -12.92 9.00
N HIS A 139 -20.69 -14.22 8.75
CA HIS A 139 -19.57 -15.06 8.33
C HIS A 139 -18.97 -14.62 7.00
N THR A 140 -19.80 -14.24 6.03
CA THR A 140 -19.35 -13.69 4.75
C THR A 140 -18.54 -12.41 4.97
N THR A 141 -19.04 -11.52 5.83
CA THR A 141 -18.34 -10.27 6.20
C THR A 141 -17.01 -10.57 6.91
N ARG A 142 -16.96 -11.57 7.82
CA ARG A 142 -15.70 -12.00 8.47
C ARG A 142 -14.67 -12.45 7.45
N ILE A 143 -15.05 -13.36 6.55
CA ILE A 143 -14.16 -13.88 5.48
C ILE A 143 -13.65 -12.73 4.62
N ARG A 144 -14.50 -11.75 4.30
CA ARG A 144 -14.09 -10.57 3.54
C ARG A 144 -13.07 -9.72 4.29
N ILE A 145 -13.26 -9.48 5.60
CA ILE A 145 -12.29 -8.74 6.43
C ILE A 145 -10.93 -9.44 6.38
N ASP A 146 -10.91 -10.76 6.59
CA ASP A 146 -9.68 -11.54 6.58
C ASP A 146 -9.01 -11.52 5.20
N LEU A 147 -9.79 -11.62 4.12
CA LEU A 147 -9.28 -11.50 2.75
C LEU A 147 -8.65 -10.14 2.46
N LEU A 148 -9.32 -9.05 2.85
CA LEU A 148 -8.81 -7.69 2.67
C LEU A 148 -7.52 -7.45 3.48
N GLU A 149 -7.42 -8.03 4.68
CA GLU A 149 -6.19 -7.96 5.46
C GLU A 149 -5.04 -8.70 4.77
N GLN A 150 -5.27 -9.92 4.28
CA GLN A 150 -4.24 -10.67 3.56
C GLN A 150 -3.81 -9.95 2.29
N GLN A 151 -4.74 -9.33 1.55
CA GLN A 151 -4.42 -8.49 0.40
C GLN A 151 -3.55 -7.29 0.79
N ALA A 152 -3.89 -6.58 1.87
CA ALA A 152 -3.10 -5.45 2.33
C ALA A 152 -1.67 -5.86 2.74
N ARG A 153 -1.51 -7.00 3.43
CA ARG A 153 -0.19 -7.55 3.77
C ARG A 153 0.62 -7.95 2.53
N TRP A 154 -0.05 -8.51 1.52
CA TRP A 154 0.58 -8.87 0.26
C TRP A 154 1.05 -7.64 -0.53
N ASP A 155 0.23 -6.59 -0.58
CA ASP A 155 0.59 -5.30 -1.19
C ASP A 155 1.85 -4.72 -0.53
N GLU A 156 1.90 -4.70 0.81
CA GLU A 156 3.06 -4.22 1.58
C GLU A 156 4.33 -5.04 1.28
N MET A 157 4.20 -6.37 1.23
CA MET A 157 5.31 -7.27 0.90
C MET A 157 5.80 -7.09 -0.55
N GLN A 158 4.90 -6.83 -1.50
CA GLN A 158 5.28 -6.54 -2.88
C GLN A 158 5.99 -5.21 -3.00
N GLU A 159 5.54 -4.19 -2.28
CA GLU A 159 6.22 -2.88 -2.27
C GLU A 159 7.62 -2.98 -1.67
N SER A 160 7.79 -3.68 -0.54
CA SER A 160 9.12 -3.88 0.05
C SER A 160 10.04 -4.66 -0.89
N GLY A 161 9.57 -5.79 -1.45
CA GLY A 161 10.35 -6.57 -2.40
C GLY A 161 10.72 -5.79 -3.67
N ARG A 162 9.83 -4.92 -4.17
CA ARG A 162 10.15 -4.01 -5.29
C ARG A 162 11.23 -3.01 -4.94
N ARG A 163 11.22 -2.46 -3.72
CA ARG A 163 12.26 -1.53 -3.24
C ARG A 163 13.61 -2.25 -3.10
N GLU A 164 13.64 -3.42 -2.49
CA GLU A 164 14.85 -4.25 -2.37
C GLU A 164 15.44 -4.60 -3.74
N LEU A 165 14.59 -4.96 -4.72
CA LEU A 165 15.05 -5.23 -6.08
C LEU A 165 15.62 -3.97 -6.77
N ALA A 166 15.00 -2.81 -6.54
CA ALA A 166 15.51 -1.54 -7.07
C ALA A 166 16.87 -1.20 -6.48
N GLU A 167 17.06 -1.42 -5.18
CA GLU A 167 18.34 -1.23 -4.49
C GLU A 167 19.40 -2.20 -5.03
N PHE A 168 19.07 -3.48 -5.17
CA PHE A 168 19.98 -4.49 -5.74
C PHE A 168 20.41 -4.14 -7.17
N LYS A 169 19.46 -3.69 -8.01
CA LYS A 169 19.77 -3.23 -9.37
C LYS A 169 20.72 -2.05 -9.37
N ASN A 170 20.52 -1.07 -8.49
CA ASN A 170 21.43 0.08 -8.36
C ASN A 170 22.82 -0.34 -7.90
N GLN A 171 22.92 -1.25 -6.93
CA GLN A 171 24.20 -1.81 -6.49
C GLN A 171 24.92 -2.55 -7.63
N GLN A 172 24.18 -3.34 -8.43
CA GLN A 172 24.75 -4.02 -9.60
C GLN A 172 25.25 -3.03 -10.66
N LEU A 173 24.49 -1.99 -10.99
CA LEU A 173 24.92 -0.95 -11.93
C LEU A 173 26.17 -0.23 -11.43
N GLN A 174 26.26 0.05 -10.12
CA GLN A 174 27.42 0.66 -9.51
C GLN A 174 28.67 -0.25 -9.62
N LEU A 175 28.52 -1.56 -9.37
CA LEU A 175 29.60 -2.53 -9.55
C LEU A 175 30.06 -2.60 -11.01
N MET A 176 29.12 -2.61 -11.96
CA MET A 176 29.46 -2.61 -13.39
C MET A 176 30.20 -1.32 -13.80
N GLY A 177 29.75 -0.16 -13.32
CA GLY A 177 30.43 1.12 -13.57
C GLY A 177 31.85 1.16 -12.98
N LEU A 178 32.03 0.64 -11.77
CA LEU A 178 33.34 0.51 -11.15
C LEU A 178 34.26 -0.40 -11.97
N LEU A 179 33.79 -1.60 -12.35
CA LEU A 179 34.58 -2.54 -13.16
C LEU A 179 34.95 -1.93 -14.51
N ALA A 180 34.02 -1.24 -15.17
CA ALA A 180 34.29 -0.55 -16.43
C ALA A 180 35.36 0.53 -16.29
N ALA A 181 35.28 1.36 -15.23
CA ALA A 181 36.29 2.39 -14.94
C ALA A 181 37.67 1.77 -14.67
N VAL A 182 37.74 0.67 -13.93
CA VAL A 182 38.98 -0.06 -13.66
C VAL A 182 39.57 -0.63 -14.95
N VAL A 183 38.78 -1.30 -15.79
CA VAL A 183 39.24 -1.84 -17.07
C VAL A 183 39.72 -0.73 -18.00
N ALA A 184 39.01 0.39 -18.07
CA ALA A 184 39.40 1.56 -18.86
C ALA A 184 40.74 2.15 -18.38
N LEU A 185 40.94 2.28 -17.06
CA LEU A 185 42.20 2.72 -16.47
C LEU A 185 43.34 1.77 -16.84
N ILE A 186 43.15 0.46 -16.66
CA ILE A 186 44.13 -0.58 -17.01
C ILE A 186 44.52 -0.51 -18.49
N ALA A 187 43.53 -0.42 -19.39
CA ALA A 187 43.75 -0.34 -20.83
C ALA A 187 44.49 0.94 -21.23
N ALA A 188 44.08 2.10 -20.71
CA ALA A 188 44.69 3.38 -21.01
C ALA A 188 46.15 3.43 -20.55
N GLY A 189 46.44 3.04 -19.30
CA GLY A 189 47.82 3.04 -18.82
C GLY A 189 48.70 1.98 -19.47
N GLY A 190 48.15 0.81 -19.84
CA GLY A 190 48.88 -0.18 -20.63
C GLY A 190 49.30 0.35 -22.00
N SER A 191 48.39 1.07 -22.68
CA SER A 191 48.68 1.72 -23.97
C SER A 191 49.77 2.80 -23.84
N ILE A 192 49.69 3.65 -22.81
CA ILE A 192 50.70 4.69 -22.55
C ILE A 192 52.06 4.06 -22.21
N ALA A 193 52.07 3.04 -21.34
CA ALA A 193 53.29 2.36 -20.94
C ALA A 193 54.00 1.68 -22.13
N SER A 194 53.25 1.09 -23.08
CA SER A 194 53.84 0.47 -24.28
C SER A 194 54.54 1.44 -25.23
N GLN A 195 54.22 2.73 -25.17
CA GLN A 195 54.82 3.78 -25.99
C GLN A 195 55.95 4.53 -25.26
N SER A 196 56.15 4.22 -23.98
CA SER A 196 57.12 4.88 -23.11
C SER A 196 58.49 4.20 -23.16
N LYS A 197 59.55 4.90 -22.74
CA LYS A 197 60.85 4.27 -22.51
C LYS A 197 60.72 3.18 -21.42
N PRO A 198 61.52 2.09 -21.47
CA PRO A 198 61.33 0.95 -20.57
C PRO A 198 61.40 1.30 -19.07
N ALA A 199 62.22 2.28 -18.67
CA ALA A 199 62.27 2.74 -17.28
C ALA A 199 61.00 3.50 -16.85
N ASP A 200 60.49 4.39 -17.71
CA ASP A 200 59.29 5.19 -17.44
C ASP A 200 58.00 4.32 -17.51
N GLY A 201 57.99 3.31 -18.39
CA GLY A 201 56.88 2.38 -18.54
C GLY A 201 56.64 1.50 -17.30
N VAL A 202 57.71 1.03 -16.66
CA VAL A 202 57.61 0.26 -15.40
C VAL A 202 57.05 1.13 -14.28
N ALA A 203 57.51 2.37 -14.15
CA ALA A 203 56.99 3.32 -13.16
C ALA A 203 55.48 3.60 -13.39
N LEU A 204 55.07 3.76 -14.66
CA LEU A 204 53.66 3.96 -15.04
C LEU A 204 52.77 2.78 -14.66
N ILE A 205 53.20 1.54 -14.95
CA ILE A 205 52.47 0.32 -14.57
C ILE A 205 52.35 0.21 -13.05
N GLN A 206 53.37 0.62 -12.30
CA GLN A 206 53.38 0.53 -10.85
C GLN A 206 52.47 1.58 -10.19
N VAL A 207 52.47 2.82 -10.70
CA VAL A 207 51.51 3.87 -10.28
C VAL A 207 50.08 3.45 -10.58
N MET A 208 49.84 2.83 -11.73
CA MET A 208 48.56 2.26 -12.13
C MET A 208 48.08 1.15 -11.18
N ALA A 209 48.95 0.19 -10.87
CA ALA A 209 48.63 -0.88 -9.94
C ALA A 209 48.28 -0.32 -8.55
N GLY A 210 49.03 0.66 -8.06
CA GLY A 210 48.76 1.33 -6.79
C GLY A 210 47.42 2.10 -6.80
N SER A 211 47.11 2.81 -7.89
CA SER A 211 45.85 3.55 -8.02
C SER A 211 44.62 2.64 -8.13
N VAL A 212 44.72 1.49 -8.81
CA VAL A 212 43.66 0.46 -8.79
C VAL A 212 43.42 -0.07 -7.38
N VAL A 213 44.48 -0.38 -6.62
CA VAL A 213 44.37 -0.86 -5.23
C VAL A 213 43.71 0.19 -4.32
N ILE A 214 44.03 1.47 -4.51
CA ILE A 214 43.39 2.57 -3.75
C ILE A 214 41.90 2.65 -4.07
N VAL A 215 41.51 2.59 -5.35
CA VAL A 215 40.10 2.63 -5.77
C VAL A 215 39.31 1.45 -5.17
N PHE A 216 39.85 0.23 -5.23
CA PHE A 216 39.22 -0.94 -4.62
C PHE A 216 39.17 -0.86 -3.09
N SER A 217 40.19 -0.28 -2.44
CA SER A 217 40.20 -0.09 -0.99
C SER A 217 39.14 0.92 -0.56
N ALA A 218 39.03 2.05 -1.25
CA ALA A 218 37.98 3.04 -1.01
C ALA A 218 36.57 2.46 -1.20
N PHE A 219 36.39 1.59 -2.19
CA PHE A 219 35.13 0.88 -2.41
C PHE A 219 34.84 -0.17 -1.32
N SER A 220 35.87 -0.91 -0.89
CA SER A 220 35.77 -1.87 0.21
C SER A 220 35.35 -1.22 1.53
N LEU A 221 35.62 0.08 1.73
CA LEU A 221 35.19 0.86 2.89
C LEU A 221 33.66 0.98 2.98
N MET A 222 32.97 0.95 1.84
CA MET A 222 31.50 1.04 1.76
C MET A 222 30.81 -0.29 2.11
N THR A 223 31.52 -1.42 1.98
CA THR A 223 30.96 -2.77 2.15
C THR A 223 31.52 -3.52 3.37
N ALA A 224 32.66 -3.09 3.94
CA ALA A 224 33.35 -3.84 4.97
C ALA A 224 32.80 -3.57 6.39
N ARG A 225 32.53 -4.65 7.13
CA ARG A 225 32.29 -4.61 8.60
C ARG A 225 33.54 -4.26 9.42
N SER A 226 34.74 -4.28 8.84
CA SER A 226 36.00 -4.09 9.54
C SER A 226 36.86 -3.03 8.85
N LEU A 227 36.92 -1.85 9.45
CA LEU A 227 37.69 -0.69 8.97
C LEU A 227 39.20 -0.97 8.92
N TRP A 228 39.72 -1.85 9.79
CA TRP A 228 41.16 -2.16 9.86
C TRP A 228 41.70 -2.79 8.57
N ARG A 229 40.96 -3.75 7.98
CA ARG A 229 41.38 -4.40 6.73
C ARG A 229 41.42 -3.43 5.56
N VAL A 230 40.52 -2.45 5.54
CA VAL A 230 40.48 -1.43 4.49
C VAL A 230 41.63 -0.45 4.63
N LEU A 231 41.99 -0.10 5.87
CA LEU A 231 43.10 0.81 6.13
C LEU A 231 44.47 0.21 5.73
N VAL A 232 44.65 -1.09 5.97
CA VAL A 232 45.85 -1.83 5.53
C VAL A 232 45.96 -1.90 4.01
N SER A 233 44.85 -2.16 3.31
CA SER A 233 44.83 -2.24 1.84
C SER A 233 45.02 -0.87 1.18
N PHE A 234 44.48 0.20 1.77
CA PHE A 234 44.74 1.57 1.33
C PHE A 234 46.22 1.96 1.48
N LEU A 235 46.83 1.64 2.62
CA LEU A 235 48.27 1.87 2.86
C LEU A 235 49.15 1.08 1.87
N ALA A 236 48.78 -0.16 1.56
CA ALA A 236 49.50 -0.96 0.56
C ALA A 236 49.45 -0.32 -0.84
N GLY A 237 48.30 0.24 -1.24
CA GLY A 237 48.16 0.98 -2.49
C GLY A 237 49.03 2.22 -2.56
N VAL A 238 49.10 3.01 -1.48
CA VAL A 238 49.97 4.20 -1.39
C VAL A 238 51.45 3.81 -1.43
N ALA A 239 51.85 2.76 -0.71
CA ALA A 239 53.23 2.28 -0.72
C ALA A 239 53.69 1.88 -2.13
N LEU A 240 52.81 1.22 -2.90
CA LEU A 240 53.07 0.83 -4.29
C LEU A 240 53.38 2.04 -5.21
N ILE A 241 52.79 3.20 -4.93
CA ILE A 241 53.03 4.45 -5.69
C ILE A 241 54.33 5.14 -5.26
N VAL A 242 54.68 5.09 -3.97
CA VAL A 242 55.77 5.89 -3.40
C VAL A 242 57.14 5.20 -3.53
N ILE A 243 57.21 3.88 -3.43
CA ILE A 243 58.46 3.10 -3.50
C ILE A 243 59.29 3.37 -4.78
N PRO A 244 58.70 3.44 -5.99
CA PRO A 244 59.47 3.68 -7.22
C PRO A 244 60.15 5.06 -7.26
N HIS A 245 59.50 6.08 -6.70
CA HIS A 245 60.06 7.43 -6.62
C HIS A 245 61.17 7.57 -5.58
N LEU A 246 61.22 6.68 -4.59
CA LEU A 246 62.31 6.63 -3.60
C LEU A 246 63.54 5.87 -4.12
N ILE A 247 63.35 4.87 -5.00
CA ILE A 247 64.43 4.02 -5.53
C ILE A 247 65.05 4.62 -6.81
N GLY A 248 64.30 5.45 -7.54
CA GLY A 248 64.76 6.11 -8.78
C GLY A 248 65.52 7.44 -8.59
N ARG A 249 65.96 7.78 -7.38
CA ARG A 249 66.83 8.94 -7.09
C ARG A 249 68.27 8.50 -6.83
#